data_AF-A0A1J0CZZ6-F1
#
_entry.id   AF-A0A1J0CZZ6-F1
#
_cell.length_a   1.000
_cell.length_b   1.000
_cell.length_c   1.000
_cell.angle_alpha   90.00
_cell.angle_beta   90.00
_cell.angle_gamma   90.00
#
_symmetry.space_group_name_H-M   'P 1'
#
loop_
_entity.id
_entity.type
_entity.pdbx_description
1 polymer ?
#
loop_
_entity_poly.entity_id
_entity_poly.type
_entity_poly.pdbx_seq_one_letter_code
_entity_poly.pdbx_strand_id
1 'polypeptide(L)'
;MVKMHIVLELILCAKLELLNTIIPHLDKYTLICSLRLQKFADYILWKKAIIMMKDGKHLTDEGIKEIVNIRASINTGLSKVLKDSFIETIPAIRHLINKQEVPHSGWLSGFTSGEGSFLIRIGKSSNQVASRAQLVFTISQHTRDENLLKSIINYLNCGTYRTYNNRDLGYYMCTNFKDIYTKIIPFFKQYLILGGKISGFCWLN
;
A
#
# COMPACT_ATOMS: atom_id res chain seq x y z
N MET A 1 -22.13 12.89 19.99
CA MET A 1 -22.37 13.05 18.54
C MET A 1 -21.49 12.03 17.82
N VAL A 2 -22.07 10.95 17.30
CA VAL A 2 -21.31 9.90 16.58
C VAL A 2 -20.96 10.45 15.20
N LYS A 3 -19.67 10.64 14.91
CA LYS A 3 -19.22 10.96 13.54
C LYS A 3 -19.48 9.73 12.67
N MET A 4 -20.51 9.80 11.83
CA MET A 4 -20.76 8.81 10.80
C MET A 4 -19.69 9.01 9.72
N HIS A 5 -18.70 8.11 9.68
CA HIS A 5 -17.72 8.09 8.59
C HIS A 5 -18.38 7.42 7.38
N ILE A 6 -18.78 8.23 6.40
CA ILE A 6 -19.22 7.72 5.10
C ILE A 6 -17.96 7.30 4.34
N VAL A 7 -17.85 5.99 4.07
CA VAL A 7 -16.82 5.45 3.17
C VAL A 7 -17.46 5.33 1.79
N LEU A 8 -16.85 5.96 0.79
CA LEU A 8 -17.22 5.77 -0.61
C LEU A 8 -16.37 4.64 -1.18
N GLU A 9 -17.02 3.59 -1.67
CA GLU A 9 -16.36 2.46 -2.33
C GLU A 9 -16.53 2.57 -3.84
N LEU A 10 -15.41 2.57 -4.57
CA LEU A 10 -15.42 2.42 -6.02
C LEU A 10 -15.21 0.95 -6.35
N ILE A 11 -16.27 0.30 -6.86
CA ILE A 11 -16.24 -1.10 -7.29
C ILE A 11 -16.43 -1.16 -8.80
N LEU A 12 -15.47 -1.75 -9.50
CA LEU A 12 -15.56 -2.01 -10.94
C LEU A 12 -15.94 -3.48 -11.17
N CYS A 13 -17.14 -3.72 -11.69
CA CYS A 13 -17.65 -5.06 -12.00
C CYS A 13 -17.78 -5.35 -13.50
N ALA A 14 -17.58 -4.35 -14.37
CA ALA A 14 -17.75 -4.53 -15.81
C ALA A 14 -16.53 -5.23 -16.45
N LYS A 15 -16.75 -6.43 -17.01
CA LYS A 15 -15.73 -7.26 -17.67
C LYS A 15 -14.94 -6.52 -18.76
N LEU A 16 -15.60 -5.63 -19.51
CA LEU A 16 -15.00 -4.86 -20.61
C LEU A 16 -14.08 -3.74 -20.12
N GLU A 17 -14.48 -2.97 -19.11
CA GLU A 17 -13.66 -1.89 -18.53
C GLU A 17 -12.39 -2.45 -17.86
N LEU A 18 -12.52 -3.62 -17.25
CA LEU A 18 -11.40 -4.33 -16.63
C LEU A 18 -10.31 -4.69 -17.64
N LEU A 19 -10.73 -5.25 -18.77
CA LEU A 19 -9.83 -5.73 -19.82
C LEU A 19 -9.24 -4.60 -20.67
N ASN A 20 -10.01 -3.54 -20.95
CA ASN A 20 -9.63 -2.52 -21.92
C ASN A 20 -9.06 -1.26 -21.26
N THR A 21 -9.33 -1.03 -19.97
CA THR A 21 -8.89 0.19 -19.27
C THR A 21 -7.99 -0.14 -18.09
N ILE A 22 -8.47 -0.97 -17.16
CA ILE A 22 -7.74 -1.23 -15.90
C ILE A 22 -6.48 -2.05 -16.13
N ILE A 23 -6.56 -3.20 -16.80
CA ILE A 23 -5.37 -4.02 -17.07
C ILE A 23 -4.34 -3.26 -17.92
N PRO A 24 -4.68 -2.57 -19.02
CA PRO A 24 -3.70 -1.80 -19.78
C PRO A 24 -3.09 -0.63 -19.00
N HIS A 25 -3.90 0.08 -18.21
CA HIS A 25 -3.40 1.15 -17.34
C HIS A 25 -2.46 0.58 -16.29
N LEU A 26 -2.91 -0.46 -15.58
CA LEU A 26 -2.09 -1.14 -14.60
C LEU A 26 -0.85 -1.65 -15.29
N ASP A 27 -0.85 -2.43 -16.37
CA ASP A 27 0.36 -2.90 -17.07
C ASP A 27 1.33 -1.77 -17.46
N LYS A 28 0.81 -0.65 -18.00
CA LYS A 28 1.61 0.50 -18.41
C LYS A 28 2.34 1.16 -17.23
N TYR A 29 1.60 1.46 -16.17
CA TYR A 29 2.15 2.10 -14.96
C TYR A 29 2.66 1.07 -13.94
N THR A 30 2.43 -0.21 -14.19
CA THR A 30 2.97 -1.36 -13.48
C THR A 30 4.44 -1.40 -13.75
N LEU A 31 4.95 -1.11 -14.95
CA LEU A 31 6.41 -0.98 -15.14
C LEU A 31 7.06 0.10 -14.25
N ILE A 32 6.26 1.06 -13.75
CA ILE A 32 6.70 2.12 -12.82
C ILE A 32 6.43 1.75 -11.34
N CYS A 33 5.40 0.94 -11.07
CA CYS A 33 4.96 0.49 -9.74
C CYS A 33 5.37 -0.96 -9.36
N SER A 34 5.98 -1.72 -10.28
CA SER A 34 5.95 -3.20 -10.35
C SER A 34 6.66 -3.97 -9.25
N LEU A 35 7.39 -3.35 -8.33
CA LEU A 35 8.43 -4.13 -7.64
C LEU A 35 8.44 -4.04 -6.11
N ARG A 36 7.43 -3.46 -5.45
CA ARG A 36 7.74 -2.86 -4.13
C ARG A 36 6.80 -3.19 -2.99
N LEU A 37 5.58 -3.63 -3.29
CA LEU A 37 4.59 -4.06 -2.31
C LEU A 37 4.12 -5.47 -2.63
N GLN A 38 3.90 -6.29 -1.61
CA GLN A 38 3.32 -7.63 -1.76
C GLN A 38 2.02 -7.64 -2.58
N LYS A 39 1.26 -6.54 -2.62
CA LYS A 39 0.03 -6.42 -3.43
C LYS A 39 0.25 -6.63 -4.94
N PHE A 40 1.48 -6.47 -5.44
CA PHE A 40 1.77 -6.71 -6.86
C PHE A 40 1.62 -8.18 -7.26
N ALA A 41 2.08 -9.11 -6.42
CA ALA A 41 1.90 -10.53 -6.71
C ALA A 41 0.42 -10.95 -6.71
N ASP A 42 -0.42 -10.26 -5.92
CA ASP A 42 -1.89 -10.43 -5.99
C ASP A 42 -2.44 -9.95 -7.33
N TYR A 43 -1.98 -8.79 -7.84
CA TYR A 43 -2.38 -8.27 -9.15
C TYR A 43 -2.03 -9.23 -10.30
N ILE A 44 -0.82 -9.82 -10.30
CA ILE A 44 -0.40 -10.74 -11.37
C ILE A 44 -1.30 -11.98 -11.40
N LEU A 45 -1.55 -12.58 -10.23
CA LEU A 45 -2.44 -13.73 -10.13
C LEU A 45 -3.89 -13.37 -10.51
N TRP A 46 -4.38 -12.21 -10.05
CA TRP A 46 -5.72 -11.73 -10.38
C TRP A 46 -5.90 -11.45 -11.89
N LYS A 47 -4.91 -10.83 -12.52
CA LYS A 47 -4.87 -10.63 -13.97
C LYS A 47 -4.91 -11.96 -14.72
N LYS A 48 -4.17 -12.98 -14.27
CA LYS A 48 -4.22 -14.33 -14.84
C LYS A 48 -5.64 -14.90 -14.81
N ALA A 49 -6.33 -14.78 -13.67
CA ALA A 49 -7.71 -15.24 -13.55
C ALA A 49 -8.67 -14.51 -14.51
N ILE A 50 -8.52 -13.20 -14.68
CA ILE A 50 -9.33 -12.42 -15.64
C ILE A 50 -9.11 -12.89 -17.07
N ILE A 51 -7.87 -13.14 -17.47
CA ILE A 51 -7.54 -13.65 -18.80
C ILE A 51 -8.19 -15.03 -19.01
N MET A 52 -8.09 -15.93 -18.02
CA MET A 52 -8.78 -17.22 -18.08
C MET A 52 -10.30 -17.09 -18.22
N MET A 53 -10.91 -16.11 -17.55
CA MET A 53 -12.34 -15.82 -17.69
C MET A 53 -12.71 -15.18 -19.04
N LYS A 54 -11.79 -14.40 -19.63
CA LYS A 54 -11.93 -13.87 -20.99
C LYS A 54 -11.94 -15.01 -22.01
N ASP A 55 -11.04 -15.98 -21.83
CA ASP A 55 -10.87 -17.13 -22.73
C ASP A 55 -11.89 -18.25 -22.50
N GLY A 56 -12.89 -18.05 -21.64
CA GLY A 56 -13.93 -19.03 -21.37
C GLY A 56 -13.52 -20.21 -20.49
N LYS A 57 -12.28 -20.27 -20.00
CA LYS A 57 -11.75 -21.41 -19.22
C LYS A 57 -12.51 -21.67 -17.92
N HIS A 58 -13.02 -20.61 -17.29
CA HIS A 58 -13.89 -20.72 -16.10
C HIS A 58 -15.19 -21.52 -16.31
N LEU A 59 -15.52 -21.93 -17.54
CA LEU A 59 -16.68 -22.76 -17.84
C LEU A 59 -16.35 -24.27 -17.78
N THR A 60 -15.10 -24.66 -17.56
CA THR A 60 -14.68 -26.07 -17.39
C THR A 60 -14.22 -26.34 -15.98
N ASP A 61 -14.32 -27.60 -15.54
CA ASP A 61 -13.90 -28.02 -14.20
C ASP A 61 -12.41 -27.78 -13.97
N GLU A 62 -11.57 -28.05 -14.98
CA GLU A 62 -10.14 -27.79 -14.93
C GLU A 62 -9.84 -26.29 -14.77
N GLY A 63 -10.55 -25.44 -15.52
CA GLY A 63 -10.36 -24.00 -15.44
C GLY A 63 -10.84 -23.42 -14.11
N ILE A 64 -11.93 -23.94 -13.53
CA ILE A 64 -12.36 -23.59 -12.17
C ILE A 64 -11.31 -24.01 -11.14
N LYS A 65 -10.79 -25.25 -11.21
CA LYS A 65 -9.71 -25.71 -10.31
C LYS A 65 -8.48 -24.81 -10.38
N GLU A 66 -8.07 -24.40 -11.58
CA GLU A 66 -6.94 -23.47 -11.74
C GLU A 66 -7.24 -22.07 -11.18
N ILE A 67 -8.46 -21.56 -11.34
CA ILE A 67 -8.89 -20.28 -10.72
C ILE A 67 -8.93 -20.40 -9.19
N VAL A 68 -9.34 -21.54 -8.63
CA VAL A 68 -9.32 -21.79 -7.18
C VAL A 68 -7.88 -21.84 -6.67
N ASN A 69 -6.96 -22.49 -7.38
CA ASN A 69 -5.52 -22.48 -7.07
C ASN A 69 -4.96 -21.05 -7.05
N ILE A 70 -5.38 -20.19 -8.00
CA ILE A 70 -5.04 -18.76 -7.99
C ILE A 70 -5.63 -18.07 -6.75
N ARG A 71 -6.92 -18.27 -6.47
CA ARG A 71 -7.63 -17.65 -5.34
C ARG A 71 -7.04 -18.04 -4.00
N ALA A 72 -6.46 -19.24 -3.88
CA ALA A 72 -5.79 -19.72 -2.68
C ALA A 72 -4.53 -18.90 -2.33
N SER A 73 -3.91 -18.24 -3.31
CA SER A 73 -2.66 -17.50 -3.17
C SER A 73 -2.82 -15.98 -3.13
N ILE A 74 -4.05 -15.47 -3.27
CA ILE A 74 -4.35 -14.03 -3.25
C ILE A 74 -4.95 -13.62 -1.90
N ASN A 75 -4.55 -12.45 -1.40
CA ASN A 75 -5.08 -11.83 -0.18
C ASN A 75 -5.07 -12.81 1.03
N THR A 76 -6.24 -13.18 1.54
CA THR A 76 -6.41 -14.08 2.71
C THR A 76 -6.61 -15.55 2.31
N GLY A 77 -6.44 -15.90 1.03
CA GLY A 77 -6.64 -17.27 0.53
C GLY A 77 -8.11 -17.74 0.60
N LEU A 78 -8.32 -19.05 0.53
CA LEU A 78 -9.65 -19.65 0.45
C LEU A 78 -10.46 -19.51 1.75
N SER A 79 -11.76 -19.29 1.62
CA SER A 79 -12.72 -19.42 2.72
C SER A 79 -12.85 -20.88 3.15
N LYS A 80 -13.39 -21.13 4.35
CA LYS A 80 -13.63 -22.51 4.84
C LYS A 80 -14.44 -23.33 3.85
N VAL A 81 -15.55 -22.77 3.36
CA VAL A 81 -16.42 -23.42 2.37
C VAL A 81 -15.65 -23.83 1.12
N LEU A 82 -14.79 -22.95 0.59
CA LEU A 82 -13.99 -23.27 -0.60
C LEU A 82 -12.91 -24.32 -0.32
N LYS A 83 -12.32 -24.33 0.87
CA LYS A 83 -11.37 -25.39 1.26
C LYS A 83 -12.05 -26.75 1.33
N ASP A 84 -13.26 -26.79 1.87
CA ASP A 84 -14.04 -28.02 2.00
C ASP A 84 -14.51 -28.54 0.61
N SER A 85 -14.83 -27.64 -0.33
CA SER A 85 -15.24 -28.01 -1.70
C SER A 85 -14.08 -28.36 -2.64
N PHE A 86 -12.86 -27.88 -2.37
CA PHE A 86 -11.69 -28.08 -3.22
C PHE A 86 -10.50 -28.62 -2.41
N ILE A 87 -10.62 -29.86 -1.94
CA ILE A 87 -9.65 -30.50 -1.02
C ILE A 87 -8.26 -30.65 -1.67
N GLU A 88 -8.19 -30.87 -2.98
CA GLU A 88 -6.95 -31.06 -3.75
C GLU A 88 -6.34 -29.74 -4.26
N THR A 89 -6.72 -28.59 -3.69
CA THR A 89 -6.19 -27.28 -4.13
C THR A 89 -4.68 -27.21 -3.92
N ILE A 90 -3.95 -26.85 -4.98
CA ILE A 90 -2.51 -26.55 -4.93
C ILE A 90 -2.36 -25.04 -5.16
N PRO A 91 -2.03 -24.24 -4.12
CA PRO A 91 -1.94 -22.78 -4.25
C PRO A 91 -0.96 -22.37 -5.35
N ALA A 92 -1.38 -21.43 -6.19
CA ALA A 92 -0.53 -20.88 -7.26
C ALA A 92 0.72 -20.21 -6.69
N ILE A 93 1.85 -20.34 -7.37
CA ILE A 93 3.11 -19.73 -6.94
C ILE A 93 2.97 -18.20 -6.98
N ARG A 94 3.27 -17.53 -5.86
CA ARG A 94 3.39 -16.06 -5.83
C ARG A 94 4.74 -15.63 -6.39
N HIS A 95 4.74 -14.62 -7.26
CA HIS A 95 5.96 -14.01 -7.72
C HIS A 95 6.73 -13.36 -6.56
N LEU A 96 8.01 -13.70 -6.45
CA LEU A 96 8.93 -13.04 -5.54
C LEU A 96 9.21 -11.61 -6.00
N ILE A 97 9.17 -10.69 -5.05
CA ILE A 97 9.42 -9.29 -5.28
C ILE A 97 10.88 -9.00 -4.92
N ASN A 98 11.74 -8.94 -5.94
CA ASN A 98 13.19 -8.90 -5.74
C ASN A 98 13.73 -7.50 -5.35
N LYS A 99 12.97 -6.40 -5.54
CA LYS A 99 13.50 -5.04 -5.34
C LYS A 99 12.48 -4.03 -4.80
N GLN A 100 12.34 -3.98 -3.47
CA GLN A 100 11.45 -3.05 -2.77
C GLN A 100 12.14 -1.70 -2.42
N GLU A 101 12.24 -0.79 -3.38
CA GLU A 101 12.81 0.57 -3.17
C GLU A 101 11.76 1.72 -3.30
N VAL A 102 12.11 3.01 -3.45
CA VAL A 102 11.18 4.05 -4.00
C VAL A 102 11.46 4.34 -5.50
N PRO A 103 10.48 4.27 -6.44
CA PRO A 103 10.78 4.30 -7.87
C PRO A 103 10.98 5.73 -8.39
N HIS A 104 10.17 6.67 -7.93
CA HIS A 104 10.29 8.10 -8.22
C HIS A 104 9.43 8.92 -7.23
N SER A 105 9.61 10.23 -7.23
CA SER A 105 8.99 11.11 -6.23
C SER A 105 7.46 11.15 -6.32
N GLY A 106 6.89 11.16 -7.53
CA GLY A 106 5.44 11.12 -7.73
C GLY A 106 4.79 9.87 -7.14
N TRP A 107 5.46 8.71 -7.19
CA TRP A 107 4.98 7.49 -6.55
C TRP A 107 4.97 7.64 -5.04
N LEU A 108 6.04 8.18 -4.45
CA LEU A 108 6.11 8.40 -3.00
C LEU A 108 5.06 9.39 -2.52
N SER A 109 4.75 10.42 -3.33
CA SER A 109 3.65 11.35 -3.03
C SER A 109 2.29 10.65 -3.06
N GLY A 110 1.99 9.87 -4.10
CA GLY A 110 0.76 9.09 -4.19
C GLY A 110 0.62 8.07 -3.04
N PHE A 111 1.72 7.37 -2.73
CA PHE A 111 1.77 6.43 -1.62
C PHE A 111 1.56 7.12 -0.27
N THR A 112 2.17 8.28 -0.05
CA THR A 112 1.95 9.11 1.15
C THR A 112 0.51 9.62 1.23
N SER A 113 -0.11 9.94 0.10
CA SER A 113 -1.52 10.34 0.04
C SER A 113 -2.43 9.22 0.59
N GLY A 114 -2.12 7.95 0.31
CA GLY A 114 -2.83 6.79 0.85
C GLY A 114 -2.43 6.43 2.30
N GLU A 115 -1.14 6.29 2.58
CA GLU A 115 -0.61 5.63 3.80
C GLU A 115 0.13 6.58 4.77
N GLY A 116 0.40 7.82 4.33
CA GLY A 116 1.14 8.81 5.10
C GLY A 116 0.30 9.53 6.16
N SER A 117 0.97 10.11 7.14
CA SER A 117 0.34 10.91 8.19
C SER A 117 1.25 12.03 8.65
N PHE A 118 0.68 13.23 8.76
CA PHE A 118 1.31 14.44 9.30
C PHE A 118 0.67 14.76 10.64
N LEU A 119 1.45 14.69 11.71
CA LEU A 119 0.95 14.76 13.08
C LEU A 119 1.74 15.79 13.89
N ILE A 120 1.05 16.47 14.78
CA ILE A 120 1.67 17.28 15.84
C ILE A 120 1.46 16.51 17.14
N ARG A 121 2.55 16.01 17.74
CA ARG A 121 2.52 15.39 19.06
C ARG A 121 2.77 16.44 20.12
N ILE A 122 1.89 16.53 21.10
CA ILE A 122 2.10 17.35 22.31
C ILE A 122 2.45 16.39 23.45
N GLY A 123 3.65 16.54 24.00
CA GLY A 123 4.13 15.74 25.14
C GLY A 123 4.55 16.63 26.29
N LYS A 124 4.57 16.10 27.51
CA LYS A 124 5.18 16.80 28.65
C LYS A 124 6.70 16.74 28.50
N SER A 125 7.38 17.87 28.71
CA SER A 125 8.84 17.88 28.87
C SER A 125 9.24 17.06 30.09
N SER A 126 10.41 16.41 30.04
CA SER A 126 11.04 15.75 31.21
C SER A 126 11.12 16.68 32.42
N ASN A 127 11.16 18.00 32.19
CA ASN A 127 11.27 19.02 33.22
C ASN A 127 9.91 19.50 33.77
N GLN A 128 8.81 18.76 33.56
CA GLN A 128 7.45 18.93 34.11
C GLN A 128 6.73 20.29 33.94
N VAL A 129 7.42 21.37 33.57
CA VAL A 129 6.89 22.75 33.60
C VAL A 129 6.32 23.20 32.23
N ALA A 130 6.71 22.57 31.12
CA ALA A 130 6.25 22.98 29.79
C ALA A 130 5.89 21.80 28.87
N SER A 131 4.76 21.94 28.17
CA SER A 131 4.39 21.08 27.04
C SER A 131 5.32 21.34 25.85
N ARG A 132 5.75 20.28 25.17
CA ARG A 132 6.55 20.34 23.95
C ARG A 132 5.72 19.85 22.77
N ALA A 133 5.67 20.67 21.72
CA ALA A 133 5.20 20.25 20.42
C ALA A 133 6.32 19.56 19.63
N GLN A 134 5.98 18.48 18.94
CA GLN A 134 6.86 17.76 18.04
C GLN A 134 6.11 17.45 16.74
N LEU A 135 6.68 17.89 15.62
CA LEU A 135 6.21 17.49 14.30
C LEU A 135 6.63 16.04 14.03
N VAL A 136 5.70 15.25 13.51
CA VAL A 136 5.91 13.85 13.18
C VAL A 136 5.34 13.57 11.80
N PHE A 137 6.20 13.10 10.90
CA PHE A 137 5.79 12.53 9.63
C PHE A 137 5.97 11.01 9.67
N THR A 138 4.93 10.27 9.29
CA THR A 138 4.98 8.80 9.25
C THR A 138 4.36 8.24 7.99
N ILE A 139 4.86 7.10 7.53
CA ILE A 139 4.18 6.22 6.57
C ILE A 139 4.11 4.84 7.22
N SER A 140 2.91 4.30 7.38
CA SER A 140 2.69 2.97 7.98
C SER A 140 2.35 1.94 6.91
N GLN A 141 2.86 0.72 7.04
CA GLN A 141 2.50 -0.39 6.17
C GLN A 141 2.75 -1.72 6.89
N HIS A 142 2.13 -2.81 6.45
CA HIS A 142 2.39 -4.13 7.02
C HIS A 142 3.89 -4.47 6.96
N THR A 143 4.41 -5.11 8.01
CA THR A 143 5.81 -5.58 8.12
C THR A 143 6.34 -6.39 6.94
N ARG A 144 5.47 -7.05 6.15
CA ARG A 144 5.85 -7.76 4.92
C ARG A 144 6.47 -6.85 3.84
N ASP A 145 6.29 -5.54 3.97
CA ASP A 145 6.84 -4.50 3.09
C ASP A 145 7.89 -3.65 3.84
N GLU A 146 8.58 -4.24 4.82
CA GLU A 146 9.64 -3.59 5.59
C GLU A 146 10.76 -3.02 4.71
N ASN A 147 11.22 -3.75 3.69
CA ASN A 147 12.31 -3.28 2.86
C ASN A 147 11.92 -2.02 2.08
N LEU A 148 10.65 -1.91 1.65
CA LEU A 148 10.11 -0.67 1.08
C LEU A 148 10.17 0.49 2.08
N LEU A 149 9.70 0.29 3.32
CA LEU A 149 9.74 1.33 4.35
C LEU A 149 11.18 1.77 4.67
N LYS A 150 12.12 0.83 4.73
CA LYS A 150 13.56 1.12 4.87
C LYS A 150 14.11 1.89 3.66
N SER A 151 13.67 1.55 2.46
CA SER A 151 14.12 2.26 1.26
C SER A 151 13.69 3.73 1.22
N ILE A 152 12.56 4.08 1.85
CA ILE A 152 12.11 5.48 1.98
C ILE A 152 13.12 6.30 2.80
N ILE A 153 13.77 5.69 3.81
CA ILE A 153 14.82 6.33 4.59
C ILE A 153 15.99 6.72 3.68
N ASN A 154 16.43 5.79 2.84
CA ASN A 154 17.51 6.03 1.88
C ASN A 154 17.09 7.07 0.83
N TYR A 155 15.85 7.00 0.35
CA TYR A 155 15.33 7.89 -0.69
C TYR A 155 15.19 9.35 -0.22
N LEU A 156 14.64 9.56 0.98
CA LEU A 156 14.49 10.90 1.57
C LEU A 156 15.73 11.34 2.37
N ASN A 157 16.72 10.44 2.52
CA ASN A 157 17.92 10.62 3.33
C ASN A 157 17.63 11.12 4.76
N CYS A 158 16.54 10.65 5.38
CA CYS A 158 16.14 10.99 6.75
C CYS A 158 15.07 10.03 7.28
N GLY A 159 14.84 10.09 8.60
CA GLY A 159 13.85 9.26 9.28
C GLY A 159 14.40 7.91 9.74
N THR A 160 13.52 7.09 10.30
CA THR A 160 13.85 5.79 10.90
C THR A 160 12.75 4.78 10.63
N TYR A 161 13.10 3.50 10.59
CA TYR A 161 12.13 2.40 10.59
C TYR A 161 11.80 2.02 12.04
N ARG A 162 10.52 1.82 12.34
CA ARG A 162 10.05 1.38 13.66
C ARG A 162 9.00 0.30 13.51
N THR A 163 9.01 -0.64 14.44
CA THR A 163 7.97 -1.64 14.65
C THR A 163 7.56 -1.63 16.12
N TYR A 164 6.39 -2.18 16.42
CA TYR A 164 5.93 -2.38 17.78
C TYR A 164 5.63 -3.85 17.99
N ASN A 165 6.01 -4.39 19.14
CA ASN A 165 5.73 -5.77 19.50
C ASN A 165 4.22 -6.04 19.40
N ASN A 166 3.85 -7.24 18.93
CA ASN A 166 2.47 -7.71 18.77
C ASN A 166 1.65 -7.01 17.69
N ARG A 167 2.29 -6.37 16.70
CA ARG A 167 1.60 -5.83 15.53
C ARG A 167 2.39 -6.13 14.26
N ASP A 168 1.69 -6.59 13.23
CA ASP A 168 2.25 -6.76 11.89
C ASP A 168 2.33 -5.43 11.12
N LEU A 169 2.75 -4.37 11.82
CA LEU A 169 2.74 -3.01 11.29
C LEU A 169 4.12 -2.34 11.50
N GLY A 170 4.72 -1.93 10.38
CA GLY A 170 5.96 -1.18 10.33
C GLY A 170 5.70 0.29 9.99
N TYR A 171 6.64 1.15 10.39
CA TYR A 171 6.56 2.59 10.21
C TYR A 171 7.87 3.14 9.68
N TYR A 172 7.81 3.87 8.58
CA TYR A 172 8.75 4.95 8.36
C TYR A 172 8.34 6.14 9.26
N MET A 173 9.28 6.73 10.00
CA MET A 173 9.02 7.84 10.92
C MET A 173 10.14 8.87 10.90
N CYS A 174 9.79 10.13 10.62
CA CYS A 174 10.66 11.29 10.76
C CYS A 174 10.11 12.24 11.84
N THR A 175 10.90 12.45 12.90
CA THR A 175 10.56 13.32 14.04
C THR A 175 11.60 14.42 14.26
N ASN A 176 12.70 14.40 13.51
CA ASN A 176 13.73 15.42 13.60
C ASN A 176 13.22 16.69 12.90
N PHE A 177 13.13 17.80 13.63
CA PHE A 177 12.59 19.04 13.09
C PHE A 177 13.40 19.56 11.90
N LYS A 178 14.74 19.47 11.94
CA LYS A 178 15.61 19.90 10.84
C LYS A 178 15.31 19.10 9.58
N ASP A 179 15.24 17.77 9.68
CA ASP A 179 14.92 16.92 8.53
C ASP A 179 13.50 17.17 7.99
N ILE A 180 12.52 17.37 8.88
CA ILE A 180 11.16 17.72 8.45
C ILE A 180 11.19 19.03 7.65
N TYR A 181 11.84 20.06 8.19
CA TYR A 181 11.86 21.38 7.60
C TYR A 181 12.66 21.45 6.29
N THR A 182 13.82 20.79 6.23
CA THR A 182 14.74 20.90 5.08
C THR A 182 14.57 19.82 4.03
N LYS A 183 13.89 18.70 4.34
CA LYS A 183 13.73 17.56 3.41
C LYS A 183 12.26 17.24 3.15
N ILE A 184 11.48 17.00 4.19
CA ILE A 184 10.08 16.54 4.05
C ILE A 184 9.18 17.63 3.46
N ILE A 185 9.21 18.85 4.03
CA ILE A 185 8.37 19.96 3.54
C ILE A 185 8.71 20.30 2.08
N PRO A 186 10.00 20.52 1.69
CA PRO A 186 10.33 20.84 0.30
C PRO A 186 9.93 19.73 -0.67
N PHE A 187 10.09 18.47 -0.28
CA PHE A 187 9.69 17.33 -1.11
C PHE A 187 8.20 17.39 -1.46
N PHE A 188 7.32 17.58 -0.48
CA PHE A 188 5.87 17.61 -0.71
C PHE A 188 5.36 18.97 -1.23
N LYS A 189 6.16 20.04 -1.18
CA LYS A 189 5.91 21.27 -1.96
C LYS A 189 6.17 21.05 -3.45
N GLN A 190 7.18 20.26 -3.80
CA GLN A 190 7.48 19.91 -5.19
C GLN A 190 6.54 18.82 -5.74
N TYR A 191 6.22 17.81 -4.92
CA TYR A 191 5.37 16.67 -5.28
C TYR A 191 4.14 16.66 -4.39
N LEU A 192 3.09 17.35 -4.84
CA LEU A 192 1.89 17.60 -4.04
C LEU A 192 1.18 16.32 -3.62
N ILE A 193 0.73 16.30 -2.37
CA ILE A 193 -0.13 15.25 -1.80
C ILE A 193 -1.55 15.46 -2.30
N LEU A 194 -2.21 14.38 -2.67
CA LEU A 194 -3.56 14.40 -3.23
C LEU A 194 -4.61 14.01 -2.19
N GLY A 195 -5.86 14.39 -2.46
CA GLY A 195 -7.02 14.04 -1.63
C GLY A 195 -7.10 14.79 -0.30
N GLY A 196 -7.91 14.27 0.64
CA GLY A 196 -8.22 14.96 1.89
C GLY A 196 -7.02 15.26 2.79
N LYS A 197 -5.89 14.55 2.62
CA LYS A 197 -4.65 14.78 3.38
C LYS A 197 -3.93 16.06 3.00
N ILE A 198 -4.27 16.68 1.87
CA ILE A 198 -3.70 17.98 1.49
C ILE A 198 -3.95 19.01 2.60
N SER A 199 -5.12 18.98 3.25
CA SER A 199 -5.47 19.85 4.37
C SER A 199 -4.55 19.70 5.59
N GLY A 200 -4.01 18.50 5.83
CA GLY A 200 -3.01 18.25 6.88
C GLY A 200 -1.62 18.75 6.52
N PHE A 201 -1.34 18.96 5.22
CA PHE A 201 -0.09 19.51 4.73
C PHE A 201 -0.13 21.04 4.54
N CYS A 202 -1.30 21.62 4.25
CA CYS A 202 -1.50 23.05 4.00
C CYS A 202 -1.05 23.97 5.17
N TRP A 203 -0.83 23.45 6.38
CA TRP A 203 -0.30 24.18 7.53
C TRP A 203 1.20 24.53 7.44
N LEU A 204 1.89 24.11 6.37
CA LEU A 204 3.34 24.28 6.19
C LEU A 204 3.70 25.40 5.19
N ASN A 205 2.74 26.26 4.87
CA ASN A 205 2.91 27.48 4.09
C ASN A 205 3.09 28.70 5.01
#